data_AF-A0A7H8KQQ5-F1
#
_entry.id   AF-A0A7H8KQQ5-F1
#
_cell.length_a   1.000
_cell.length_b   1.000
_cell.length_c   1.000
_cell.angle_alpha   90.00
_cell.angle_beta   90.00
_cell.angle_gamma   90.00
#
_symmetry.space_group_name_H-M   'P 1'
#
loop_
_entity.id
_entity.type
_entity.pdbx_description
1 polymer ?
#
loop_
_entity_poly.entity_id
_entity_poly.type
_entity_poly.pdbx_seq_one_letter_code
_entity_poly.pdbx_strand_id
1 'polypeptide(L)'
;MSDAAWQRAWEIAERLAAAGGAEAKVTAVPAGYRVELVITRPHGGDDHRAVLEALALGDRWGHRYSPPSRNNGTAHEVVWSEVHHNLQGKKGS
;
A
#
# COMPACT_ATOMS: atom_id res chain seq x y z
N MET A 1 10.50 -16.84 14.35
CA MET A 1 10.16 -15.43 14.62
C MET A 1 9.39 -14.94 13.41
N SER A 2 8.10 -14.62 13.53
CA SER A 2 7.43 -13.89 12.45
C SER A 2 8.08 -12.51 12.36
N ASP A 3 8.46 -12.10 11.15
CA ASP A 3 8.99 -10.77 10.94
C ASP A 3 7.85 -9.76 11.18
N ALA A 4 7.99 -8.90 12.19
CA ALA A 4 6.98 -7.91 12.54
C ALA A 4 6.70 -6.93 11.38
N ALA A 5 7.70 -6.65 10.54
CA ALA A 5 7.52 -5.85 9.34
C ALA A 5 6.69 -6.60 8.29
N TRP A 6 6.92 -7.91 8.13
CA TRP A 6 6.10 -8.75 7.26
C TRP A 6 4.65 -8.82 7.73
N GLN A 7 4.40 -9.00 9.03
CA GLN A 7 3.05 -9.08 9.58
C GLN A 7 2.27 -7.77 9.34
N ARG A 8 2.90 -6.61 9.55
CA ARG A 8 2.31 -5.30 9.25
C ARG A 8 2.05 -5.13 7.75
N ALA A 9 3.00 -5.51 6.90
CA ALA A 9 2.83 -5.44 5.45
C ALA A 9 1.67 -6.32 4.97
N TRP A 10 1.52 -7.51 5.54
CA TRP A 10 0.40 -8.40 5.24
C TRP A 10 -0.94 -7.80 5.69
N GLU A 11 -1.01 -7.24 6.89
CA GLU A 11 -2.23 -6.57 7.38
C GLU A 11 -2.66 -5.41 6.47
N ILE A 12 -1.69 -4.61 6.01
CA ILE A 12 -1.95 -3.52 5.06
C ILE A 12 -2.50 -4.07 3.74
N ALA A 13 -1.92 -5.16 3.23
CA ALA A 13 -2.34 -5.77 1.97
C ALA A 13 -3.80 -6.26 2.04
N GLU A 14 -4.17 -6.97 3.11
CA GLU A 14 -5.53 -7.46 3.34
C GLU A 14 -6.54 -6.30 3.41
N ARG A 15 -6.22 -5.23 4.16
CA ARG A 15 -7.12 -4.07 4.29
C ARG A 15 -7.25 -3.29 2.99
N LEU A 16 -6.16 -3.10 2.25
CA LEU A 16 -6.19 -2.45 0.94
C LEU A 16 -7.02 -3.27 -0.06
N ALA A 17 -6.85 -4.59 -0.07
CA ALA A 17 -7.60 -5.46 -0.97
C ALA A 17 -9.10 -5.43 -0.69
N ALA A 18 -9.48 -5.45 0.59
CA ALA A 18 -10.86 -5.31 1.02
C ALA A 18 -11.46 -3.93 0.65
N ALA A 19 -10.70 -2.85 0.79
CA ALA A 19 -11.18 -1.48 0.61
C ALA A 19 -11.30 -1.04 -0.86
N GLY A 20 -10.35 -1.46 -1.71
CA GLY A 20 -10.32 -1.09 -3.13
C GLY A 20 -10.73 -2.21 -4.09
N GLY A 21 -11.22 -3.34 -3.58
CA GLY A 21 -11.79 -4.43 -4.39
C GLY A 21 -10.81 -5.08 -5.38
N ALA A 22 -9.50 -4.95 -5.16
CA ALA A 22 -8.45 -5.46 -6.03
C ALA A 22 -7.33 -6.10 -5.23
N GLU A 23 -6.52 -6.95 -5.85
CA GLU A 23 -5.41 -7.61 -5.16
C GLU A 23 -4.30 -6.60 -4.84
N ALA A 24 -3.91 -6.53 -3.56
CA ALA A 24 -2.76 -5.77 -3.12
C ALA A 24 -1.48 -6.61 -3.29
N LYS A 25 -0.42 -5.99 -3.83
CA LYS A 25 0.88 -6.64 -4.04
C LYS A 25 1.86 -6.23 -2.95
N VAL A 26 2.46 -7.22 -2.29
CA VAL A 26 3.58 -7.00 -1.35
C VAL A 26 4.90 -7.27 -2.04
N THR A 27 5.82 -6.31 -2.02
CA THR A 27 7.17 -6.42 -2.60
C THR A 27 8.22 -6.06 -1.56
N ALA A 28 9.28 -6.88 -1.43
CA ALA A 28 10.42 -6.54 -0.59
C ALA A 28 11.22 -5.37 -1.21
N VAL A 29 11.61 -4.43 -0.36
CA VAL A 29 12.45 -3.27 -0.71
C VAL A 29 13.61 -3.19 0.29
N PRO A 30 14.72 -2.46 -0.01
CA PRO A 30 15.89 -2.44 0.88
C PRO A 30 15.59 -2.02 2.32
N ALA A 31 14.58 -1.17 2.54
CA ALA A 31 14.19 -0.69 3.85
C ALA A 31 13.14 -1.57 4.56
N GLY A 32 12.55 -2.56 3.90
CA GLY A 32 11.40 -3.32 4.41
C GLY A 32 10.49 -3.86 3.32
N TYR A 33 9.21 -3.54 3.38
CA TYR A 33 8.19 -3.98 2.44
C TYR A 33 7.42 -2.79 1.88
N ARG A 34 7.10 -2.86 0.58
CA ARG A 34 6.12 -1.96 -0.04
C ARG A 34 4.88 -2.78 -0.40
N VAL A 35 3.72 -2.28 0.00
CA VAL A 35 2.41 -2.77 -0.38
C VAL A 35 1.82 -1.80 -1.39
N GLU A 36 1.41 -2.29 -2.56
CA GLU A 36 0.82 -1.48 -3.63
C GLU A 36 -0.56 -2.02 -4.00
N LEU A 37 -1.50 -1.12 -4.28
CA LEU A 37 -2.81 -1.45 -4.82
C LEU A 37 -3.04 -0.62 -6.09
N VAL A 38 -3.39 -1.30 -7.18
CA VAL A 38 -3.83 -0.63 -8.41
C VAL A 38 -5.33 -0.46 -8.34
N ILE A 39 -5.78 0.79 -8.31
CA ILE A 39 -7.18 1.18 -8.37
C ILE A 39 -7.50 1.53 -9.82
N THR A 40 -8.40 0.76 -10.41
CA THR A 40 -8.98 1.08 -11.72
C THR A 40 -10.38 1.61 -11.45
N ARG A 41 -10.68 2.84 -11.87
CA ARG A 41 -11.99 3.47 -11.62
C ARG A 41 -12.88 3.48 -12.86
N PRO A 42 -13.59 2.39 -13.20
CA PRO A 42 -14.61 2.44 -14.23
C PRO A 42 -15.89 3.11 -13.70
N HIS A 43 -16.33 2.78 -12.48
CA HIS A 43 -17.52 3.35 -11.83
C HIS A 43 -17.31 3.30 -10.30
N GLY A 44 -17.24 4.46 -9.64
CA GLY A 44 -16.76 4.59 -8.25
C GLY A 44 -17.45 3.66 -7.25
N GLY A 45 -16.65 2.80 -6.62
CA GLY A 45 -17.11 1.84 -5.60
C GLY A 45 -16.12 1.65 -4.45
N ASP A 46 -15.01 2.38 -4.42
CA ASP A 46 -13.98 2.20 -3.39
C ASP A 46 -14.34 2.94 -2.10
N ASP A 47 -14.11 2.29 -0.96
CA ASP A 47 -14.17 2.97 0.33
C ASP A 47 -12.87 3.75 0.54
N HIS A 48 -12.84 4.99 0.06
CA HIS A 48 -11.68 5.87 0.14
C HIS A 48 -11.18 6.05 1.58
N ARG A 49 -12.06 6.01 2.58
CA ARG A 49 -11.67 6.15 3.97
C ARG A 49 -10.96 4.89 4.45
N ALA A 50 -11.49 3.72 4.15
CA ALA A 50 -10.84 2.46 4.47
C ALA A 50 -9.47 2.31 3.77
N VAL A 51 -9.34 2.79 2.53
CA VAL A 51 -8.04 2.86 1.83
C VAL A 51 -7.05 3.74 2.61
N LEU A 52 -7.45 4.95 3.00
CA LEU A 52 -6.58 5.85 3.77
C LEU A 52 -6.19 5.26 5.14
N GLU A 53 -7.12 4.62 5.84
CA GLU A 53 -6.87 3.95 7.12
C GLU A 53 -5.88 2.79 6.97
N ALA A 54 -5.96 2.03 5.88
CA ALA A 54 -5.00 0.97 5.57
C ALA A 54 -3.60 1.55 5.25
N LEU A 55 -3.52 2.60 4.44
CA LEU A 55 -2.25 3.25 4.11
C LEU A 55 -1.54 3.81 5.34
N ALA A 56 -2.29 4.37 6.29
CA ALA A 56 -1.79 4.97 7.52
C ALA A 56 -1.12 3.98 8.50
N LEU A 57 -1.31 2.67 8.31
CA LEU A 57 -0.60 1.66 9.09
C LEU A 57 0.87 1.51 8.71
N GLY A 58 1.29 2.02 7.55
CA GLY A 58 2.69 2.06 7.14
C GLY A 58 3.45 3.24 7.73
N ASP A 59 4.77 3.21 7.56
CA ASP A 59 5.66 4.27 8.01
C ASP A 59 5.74 5.41 6.98
N ARG A 60 5.51 5.09 5.71
CA ARG A 60 5.36 6.06 4.61
C ARG A 60 4.28 5.58 3.66
N TRP A 61 3.57 6.50 3.03
CA TRP A 61 2.56 6.18 2.05
C TRP A 61 2.55 7.23 0.93
N GLY A 62 1.92 6.88 -0.19
CA GLY A 62 1.79 7.78 -1.31
C GLY A 62 0.81 7.28 -2.36
N HIS A 63 0.65 8.09 -3.39
CA HIS A 63 -0.21 7.78 -4.52
C HIS A 63 0.45 8.21 -5.83
N ARG A 64 0.06 7.57 -6.93
CA ARG A 64 0.39 7.97 -8.29
C ARG A 64 -0.90 7.92 -9.11
N TYR A 65 -1.22 9.03 -9.75
CA TYR A 65 -2.36 9.16 -10.64
C TYR A 65 -1.89 9.21 -12.10
N SER A 66 -2.51 8.41 -12.97
CA SER A 66 -2.38 8.51 -14.42
C SER A 66 -3.74 8.82 -15.03
N PRO A 67 -3.89 9.97 -15.74
CA PRO A 67 -5.17 10.40 -16.26
C PRO A 67 -5.67 9.51 -17.42
N PRO A 68 -7.00 9.47 -17.66
CA PRO A 68 -7.60 8.74 -18.78
C PRO A 68 -6.98 9.05 -20.15
N SER A 69 -6.52 10.28 -20.35
CA SER A 69 -5.87 10.75 -21.57
C SER A 69 -4.58 9.99 -21.93
N ARG A 70 -4.00 9.25 -20.98
CA ARG A 70 -2.79 8.44 -21.16
C ARG A 70 -3.05 6.93 -21.18
N ASN A 71 -4.28 6.51 -20.93
CA ASN A 71 -4.61 5.12 -20.58
C ASN A 71 -5.90 4.64 -21.29
N ASN A 72 -6.03 4.88 -22.60
CA ASN A 72 -7.16 4.42 -23.42
C ASN A 72 -8.56 4.76 -22.84
N GLY A 73 -8.70 5.90 -22.16
CA GLY A 73 -9.97 6.36 -21.59
C GLY A 73 -10.22 5.96 -20.13
N THR A 74 -9.29 5.26 -19.46
CA THR A 74 -9.47 4.80 -18.08
C THR A 74 -8.45 5.44 -17.13
N ALA A 75 -8.90 6.08 -16.05
CA ALA A 75 -7.98 6.58 -15.02
C ALA A 75 -7.33 5.40 -14.27
N HIS A 76 -6.02 5.45 -14.08
CA HIS A 76 -5.31 4.46 -13.26
C HIS A 76 -4.72 5.15 -12.05
N GLU A 77 -4.91 4.54 -10.89
CA GLU A 77 -4.34 4.99 -9.65
C GLU A 77 -3.54 3.88 -9.01
N VAL A 78 -2.40 4.23 -8.44
CA VAL A 78 -1.62 3.32 -7.62
C VAL A 78 -1.44 3.99 -6.27
N VAL A 79 -1.95 3.37 -5.22
CA VAL A 79 -1.66 3.76 -3.84
C VAL A 79 -0.65 2.77 -3.27
N TRP A 80 0.20 3.26 -2.38
CA TRP A 80 1.21 2.42 -1.76
C TRP A 80 1.48 2.81 -0.32
N SER A 81 1.88 1.83 0.47
CA SER A 81 2.33 1.98 1.85
C SER A 81 3.63 1.19 2.04
N GLU A 82 4.61 1.80 2.70
CA GLU A 82 5.90 1.22 3.04
C GLU A 82 5.94 0.89 4.53
N VAL A 83 6.37 -0.32 4.85
CA VAL A 83 6.68 -0.76 6.21
C VAL A 83 8.18 -0.97 6.27
N HIS A 84 8.86 -0.29 7.17
CA HIS A 84 10.29 -0.47 7.37
C HIS A 84 10.57 -1.60 8.34
N HIS A 85 11.70 -2.28 8.14
CA HIS A 85 12.25 -3.10 9.21
C HIS A 85 12.51 -2.19 10.40
N ASN A 86 11.93 -2.50 11.56
CA ASN A 86 12.25 -1.78 12.79
C ASN A 86 13.77 -1.82 12.96
N LEU A 87 14.42 -0.66 12.91
CA LEU A 87 15.78 -0.48 13.41
C LEU A 87 15.73 -0.63 14.93
N GLN A 88 15.55 -1.85 15.45
CA GLN A 88 15.76 -2.11 16.86
C GLN A 88 17.24 -1.90 17.17
N GLY A 89 17.57 -0.68 17.61
CA GLY A 89 18.75 -0.33 18.38
C GLY A 89 20.11 -0.66 17.77
N LYS A 90 20.71 0.30 17.05
CA LYS A 90 22.13 0.56 17.33
C LYS A 90 22.20 1.01 18.80
N LYS A 91 22.55 0.08 19.68
CA LYS A 91 22.89 0.37 21.08
C LYS A 91 23.96 1.47 21.11
N GLY A 92 23.66 2.58 21.78
CA GLY A 92 24.69 3.46 22.30
C GLY A 92 25.52 2.65 23.30
N SER A 93 26.82 2.62 23.04
CA SER A 93 27.84 1.86 23.75
C SER A 93 28.10 2.34 25.17
#